data_AF-A0A6B1DIN5-F1
#
_entry.id   AF-A0A6B1DIN5-F1
#
_cell.length_a   1.000
_cell.length_b   1.000
_cell.length_c   1.000
_cell.angle_alpha   90.00
_cell.angle_beta   90.00
_cell.angle_gamma   90.00
#
_symmetry.space_group_name_H-M   'P 1'
#
loop_
_entity.id
_entity.type
_entity.pdbx_description
1 polymer ?
#
loop_
_entity_poly.entity_id
_entity_poly.type
_entity_poly.pdbx_seq_one_letter_code
_entity_poly.pdbx_strand_id
1 'polypeptide(L)' 'MPVRLNITMDEGLYQQLKDSCPPKGISRFISEAVRARLHPDRKALEAGYKAASREAWRTELADTWKTTEVEDWPQ' A
#
# COMPACT_ATOMS: atom_id res chain seq x y z
N MET A 1 3.51 2.17 16.90
CA MET A 1 4.58 1.86 17.89
C MET A 1 5.88 1.57 17.13
N PRO A 2 7.00 2.24 17.44
CA PRO A 2 8.28 1.96 16.77
C PRO A 2 8.89 0.65 17.31
N VAL A 3 9.32 -0.22 16.40
CA VAL A 3 10.05 -1.46 16.72
C VAL A 3 11.51 -1.27 16.30
N ARG A 4 12.46 -1.68 17.15
CA ARG A 4 13.89 -1.67 16.82
C ARG A 4 14.29 -3.06 16.32
N LEU A 5 14.99 -3.10 15.19
CA LEU A 5 15.50 -4.32 14.59
C LEU A 5 17.03 -4.25 14.54
N ASN A 6 17.69 -5.36 14.88
CA ASN A 6 19.09 -5.60 14.58
C ASN A 6 19.14 -6.48 13.34
N ILE A 7 19.77 -5.98 12.27
CA ILE A 7 19.89 -6.67 10.98
C ILE A 7 21.35 -6.77 10.59
N THR A 8 21.72 -7.92 10.05
CA THR A 8 23.02 -8.13 9.39
C THR A 8 22.82 -7.92 7.90
N MET A 9 23.68 -7.12 7.27
CA MET A 9 23.71 -6.95 5.81
C MET A 9 25.14 -7.02 5.31
N ASP A 10 25.27 -7.26 4.00
CA ASP A 10 26.54 -7.18 3.30
C ASP A 10 27.19 -5.80 3.46
N GLU A 11 28.50 -5.77 3.68
CA GLU A 11 29.25 -4.54 3.92
C GLU A 11 29.22 -3.61 2.71
N GLY A 12 29.35 -4.15 1.49
CA GLY A 12 29.26 -3.38 0.25
C GLY A 12 27.88 -2.76 0.07
N LEU A 13 26.82 -3.51 0.37
CA LEU A 13 25.45 -3.01 0.37
C LEU A 13 25.24 -1.91 1.43
N TYR A 14 25.80 -2.07 2.62
CA TYR A 14 25.73 -1.04 3.66
C TYR A 14 26.41 0.26 3.23
N GLN A 15 27.57 0.16 2.58
CA GLN A 15 28.30 1.32 2.08
C GLN A 15 27.50 2.06 1.01
N GLN A 16 26.94 1.33 0.02
CA GLN A 16 26.06 1.91 -1.00
C GLN A 16 24.84 2.61 -0.38
N LEU A 17 24.23 2.00 0.65
CA LEU A 17 23.11 2.58 1.38
C LEU A 17 23.49 3.88 2.11
N LYS A 18 24.69 3.92 2.68
CA LYS A 18 25.22 5.09 3.37
C LYS A 18 25.54 6.23 2.39
N ASP A 19 26.04 5.91 1.20
CA ASP A 19 26.40 6.90 0.18
C ASP A 19 25.17 7.49 -0.52
N SER A 20 24.10 6.68 -0.66
CA SER A 20 22.85 7.08 -1.33
C SER A 20 21.85 7.79 -0.41
N CYS A 21 21.94 7.62 0.91
CA CYS A 21 21.01 8.22 1.87
C CYS A 21 21.62 9.42 2.61
N PRO A 22 20.83 10.47 2.89
CA PRO A 22 21.26 11.53 3.80
C PRO A 22 21.52 10.98 5.22
N PRO A 23 22.31 11.69 6.06
CA PRO A 23 22.86 11.19 7.34
C PRO A 23 21.85 10.70 8.40
N LYS A 24 20.54 10.88 8.19
CA LYS A 24 19.47 10.36 9.05
C LYS A 24 18.35 9.64 8.27
N GLY A 25 18.62 9.28 7.00
CA GLY A 25 17.63 8.74 6.07
C GLY A 25 17.57 7.21 6.01
N ILE A 26 18.58 6.50 6.53
CA ILE A 26 18.71 5.05 6.35
C ILE A 26 17.49 4.28 6.86
N SER A 27 17.04 4.52 8.09
CA SER A 27 15.86 3.83 8.64
C SER A 27 14.59 4.12 7.85
N ARG A 28 14.45 5.36 7.36
CA ARG A 28 13.32 5.77 6.50
C ARG A 28 13.38 5.05 5.16
N PHE A 29 14.54 5.03 4.52
CA PHE A 29 14.76 4.34 3.25
C PHE A 29 14.45 2.86 3.35
N ILE A 30 14.98 2.16 4.37
CA ILE A 30 14.70 0.74 4.61
C ILE A 30 13.20 0.53 4.82
N SER A 31 12.54 1.39 5.60
CA SER A 31 11.10 1.27 5.86
C SER A 31 10.27 1.47 4.60
N GLU A 32 10.63 2.44 3.75
CA GLU A 32 9.96 2.71 2.47
C GLU A 32 10.19 1.57 1.48
N ALA A 33 11.41 1.04 1.39
CA ALA A 33 11.74 -0.10 0.53
C ALA A 33 10.98 -1.37 0.96
N VAL A 34 10.94 -1.66 2.27
CA VAL A 34 10.17 -2.79 2.82
C VAL A 34 8.69 -2.58 2.57
N ARG A 35 8.15 -1.37 2.78
CA ARG A 35 6.75 -1.06 2.49
C ARG A 35 6.44 -1.24 1.01
N ALA A 36 7.30 -0.80 0.10
CA ALA A 36 7.10 -0.98 -1.33
C ALA A 36 7.13 -2.47 -1.73
N ARG A 37 8.00 -3.26 -1.09
CA ARG A 37 8.11 -4.69 -1.34
C ARG A 37 6.94 -5.50 -0.77
N LEU A 38 6.42 -5.10 0.39
CA LEU A 38 5.29 -5.73 1.07
C LEU A 38 3.93 -5.15 0.65
N HIS A 39 3.91 -4.03 -0.08
CA HIS A 39 2.68 -3.47 -0.61
C HIS A 39 1.99 -4.56 -1.44
N PRO A 40 0.66 -4.76 -1.29
CA PRO A 40 -0.02 -5.78 -2.06
C PRO A 40 0.25 -5.54 -3.54
N ASP A 41 0.78 -6.58 -4.20
CA ASP A 41 1.04 -6.58 -5.63
C ASP A 41 -0.22 -6.08 -6.33
N ARG A 42 -0.08 -5.18 -7.32
CA ARG A 42 -1.20 -4.68 -8.10
C ARG A 42 -2.08 -5.82 -8.60
N LYS A 43 -1.48 -6.96 -8.95
CA LYS A 43 -2.21 -8.18 -9.34
C LYS A 43 -3.03 -8.78 -8.20
N ALA A 44 -2.48 -8.82 -6.98
CA ALA A 44 -3.19 -9.27 -5.80
C ALA A 44 -4.36 -8.33 -5.44
N LEU A 45 -4.15 -7.02 -5.56
CA LEU A 45 -5.22 -6.03 -5.41
C LEU A 45 -6.32 -6.22 -6.46
N GLU A 46 -5.94 -6.33 -7.74
CA GLU A 46 -6.91 -6.53 -8.83
C GLU A 46 -7.69 -7.83 -8.66
N ALA A 47 -7.03 -8.91 -8.23
CA ALA A 47 -7.69 -10.18 -7.91
C ALA A 47 -8.67 -10.01 -6.73
N GLY A 48 -8.27 -9.30 -5.68
CA GLY A 48 -9.15 -8.97 -4.55
C GLY A 48 -10.37 -8.15 -4.97
N TYR A 49 -10.19 -7.14 -5.82
CA TYR A 49 -11.30 -6.34 -6.34
C TYR A 49 -12.25 -7.15 -7.23
N LYS A 50 -11.72 -8.01 -8.10
CA LYS A 50 -12.53 -8.92 -8.95
C LYS A 50 -13.26 -9.99 -8.14
N ALA A 51 -12.67 -10.48 -7.06
CA ALA A 51 -13.34 -11.39 -6.15
C ALA A 51 -14.49 -10.67 -5.43
N ALA A 52 -14.18 -9.51 -4.84
CA ALA A 52 -15.17 -8.68 -4.15
C ALA A 52 -16.31 -8.22 -5.07
N SER A 53 -16.06 -7.98 -6.37
CA SER A 53 -17.11 -7.57 -7.31
C SER A 53 -18.15 -8.67 -7.60
N ARG A 54 -17.88 -9.92 -7.21
CA ARG A 54 -18.79 -11.06 -7.39
C ARG A 54 -19.63 -11.33 -6.14
N GLU A 55 -19.40 -10.60 -5.06
CA GLU A 55 -20.11 -10.81 -3.79
C GLU A 55 -21.54 -10.25 -3.88
N ALA A 56 -22.52 -11.06 -3.48
CA ALA A 56 -23.95 -10.75 -3.65
C ALA A 56 -24.38 -9.47 -2.92
N TRP A 57 -23.87 -9.25 -1.70
CA TRP A 57 -24.16 -8.04 -0.91
C TRP A 57 -23.71 -6.76 -1.62
N ARG A 58 -22.75 -6.85 -2.55
CA ARG A 58 -22.28 -5.68 -3.29
C ARG A 58 -23.30 -5.20 -4.31
N THR A 59 -24.13 -6.10 -4.84
CA THR A 59 -25.22 -5.75 -5.75
C THR A 59 -26.34 -5.04 -4.98
N GLU A 60 -26.71 -5.59 -3.83
CA GLU A 60 -27.69 -4.98 -2.91
C GLU A 60 -27.22 -3.60 -2.43
N LEU A 61 -25.94 -3.49 -2.07
CA LEU A 61 -25.34 -2.21 -1.69
C LEU A 61 -25.35 -1.23 -2.87
N ALA A 62 -24.93 -1.66 -4.08
CA ALA A 62 -24.93 -0.79 -5.26
C ALA A 62 -26.34 -0.26 -5.57
N ASP A 63 -27.38 -1.09 -5.47
CA ASP A 63 -28.77 -0.65 -5.67
C ASP A 63 -29.25 0.29 -4.56
N THR A 64 -28.76 0.10 -3.33
CA THR A 64 -28.99 1.04 -2.22
C THR A 64 -28.37 2.40 -2.51
N TRP A 65 -27.13 2.45 -2.99
CA TRP A 65 -26.44 3.71 -3.33
C TRP A 65 -27.01 4.41 -4.57
N LYS A 66 -27.51 3.68 -5.57
CA LYS A 66 -28.22 4.28 -6.72
C LYS A 66 -29.41 5.15 -6.30
N THR A 67 -30.03 4.83 -5.17
CA THR A 67 -31.15 5.60 -4.63
C THR A 67 -30.69 6.89 -3.95
N THR A 68 -29.41 6.96 -3.56
CA THR A 68 -28.78 8.12 -2.89
C THR A 68 -28.02 9.02 -3.88
N GLU A 69 -27.59 8.52 -5.04
CA GLU A 69 -26.93 9.31 -6.11
C GLU A 69 -27.91 10.16 -6.95
N VAL A 70 -28.94 10.71 -6.33
CA VAL A 70 -29.84 11.71 -6.93
C VAL A 70 -29.52 13.11 -6.37
N GLU A 71 -28.29 13.34 -5.92
CA GLU A 71 -27.82 14.71 -5.66
C GLU A 71 -27.70 15.43 -7.01
N ASP A 72 -28.76 16.17 -7.31
CA ASP A 72 -28.89 17.14 -8.38
C ASP A 72 -27.87 18.26 -8.13
N TRP A 73 -26.61 18.02 -8.46
CA TRP A 73 -25.56 19.03 -8.38
C TRP A 73 -25.89 20.13 -9.41
N PRO A 74 -26.15 21.37 -8.98
CA PRO A 74 -26.42 22.44 -9.94
C PRO A 74 -25.18 22.67 -10.81
N GLN A 75 -25.40 22.69 -12.13
CA GLN A 75 -24.39 23.06 -13.14
C GLN A 75 -23.88 24.49 -12.97
#